data_AF-R4MKS5-F1
#
_entry.id   AF-R4MKS5-F1
#
_cell.length_a   1.000
_cell.length_b   1.000
_cell.length_c   1.000
_cell.angle_alpha   90.00
_cell.angle_beta   90.00
_cell.angle_gamma   90.00
#
_symmetry.space_group_name_H-M   'P 1'
#
loop_
_entity.id
_entity.type
_entity.pdbx_description
1 polymer ?
#
loop_
_entity_poly.entity_id
_entity_poly.type
_entity_poly.pdbx_seq_one_letter_code
_entity_poly.pdbx_strand_id
1 'polypeptide(L)'
;MQVVNVATLPGIVRASYAMPDVHWGYGFPIGGVAATDVDNDGVVSPGGVGFDISCGVRLLVGEGLDREELQPRLPAVMDRLDRAIPRGVGTAGVWRLPDRNTLQEVLTGGARFAVEQGHGVALDLERCEDGGVMTGADAAKISDRALQRGLGQIGSLGSGNHFLEVQAVDRVYDPVAAAPMGLAEGTVCVMIHTGSRGLGHQICTDHVRQMEQAMGRYGIAVPDRQLACVPVHSPDGQAYLAAMAAAANYGRANRQLLTEATRRVFADATGTPLDLLYDVSHNLAKIETPIDGQLRRVRAPQGRHPLAAAAPSRAAGRTGSGRPTRADTRDDGYGVICACRGHRQPGVLFHRAWCWAGTEPSPGRPPHQR
;
A
#
# COMPACT_ATOMS: atom_id res chain seq x y z
N MET A 1 -5.98 -25.05 -4.34
CA MET A 1 -5.90 -25.52 -2.94
C MET A 1 -5.85 -24.37 -1.93
N GLN A 2 -4.85 -23.47 -1.92
CA GLN A 2 -4.78 -22.40 -0.90
C GLN A 2 -6.02 -21.50 -0.83
N VAL A 3 -6.61 -21.10 -1.97
CA VAL A 3 -7.89 -20.36 -2.01
C VAL A 3 -9.02 -21.11 -1.27
N VAL A 4 -9.09 -22.43 -1.46
CA VAL A 4 -10.10 -23.29 -0.81
C VAL A 4 -9.84 -23.35 0.69
N ASN A 5 -8.59 -23.48 1.10
CA ASN A 5 -8.23 -23.48 2.53
C ASN A 5 -8.57 -22.15 3.20
N VAL A 6 -8.33 -21.01 2.54
CA VAL A 6 -8.71 -19.69 3.06
C VAL A 6 -10.22 -19.58 3.24
N ALA A 7 -11.03 -20.19 2.36
CA ALA A 7 -12.48 -20.21 2.48
C ALA A 7 -13.00 -20.97 3.72
N THR A 8 -12.15 -21.68 4.47
CA THR A 8 -12.54 -22.35 5.72
C THR A 8 -12.30 -21.49 6.97
N LEU A 9 -11.81 -20.25 6.83
CA LEU A 9 -11.53 -19.39 7.97
C LEU A 9 -12.82 -18.95 8.68
N PRO A 10 -12.84 -18.92 10.02
CA PRO A 10 -13.99 -18.41 10.77
C PRO A 10 -14.34 -16.97 10.39
N GLY A 11 -15.64 -16.70 10.26
CA GLY A 11 -16.17 -15.39 9.90
C GLY A 11 -15.93 -14.97 8.45
N ILE A 12 -15.50 -15.86 7.53
CA ILE A 12 -15.30 -15.47 6.13
C ILE A 12 -16.58 -14.88 5.52
N VAL A 13 -16.43 -13.69 4.92
CA VAL A 13 -17.52 -12.97 4.28
C VAL A 13 -17.54 -13.38 2.81
N ARG A 14 -18.65 -14.00 2.40
CA ARG A 14 -19.00 -14.35 1.01
C ARG A 14 -18.08 -15.38 0.35
N ALA A 15 -16.79 -15.11 0.18
CA ALA A 15 -15.84 -15.99 -0.50
C ALA A 15 -14.37 -15.64 -0.21
N SER A 16 -13.47 -16.60 -0.49
CA SER A 16 -12.05 -16.33 -0.73
C SER A 16 -11.83 -16.02 -2.21
N TYR A 17 -11.21 -14.86 -2.50
CA TYR A 17 -10.95 -14.41 -3.87
C TYR A 17 -9.50 -14.59 -4.25
N ALA A 18 -9.28 -14.90 -5.53
CA ALA A 18 -7.97 -14.93 -6.15
C ALA A 18 -7.92 -13.94 -7.32
N MET A 19 -6.88 -13.13 -7.36
CA MET A 19 -6.60 -12.22 -8.47
C MET A 19 -5.94 -13.01 -9.64
N PRO A 20 -5.94 -12.48 -10.87
CA PRO A 20 -5.37 -13.19 -12.04
C PRO A 20 -3.88 -13.54 -11.92
N ASP A 21 -3.13 -12.86 -11.05
CA ASP A 21 -1.72 -13.09 -10.71
C ASP A 21 -1.51 -14.13 -9.59
N VAL A 22 -2.55 -14.92 -9.27
CA VAL A 22 -2.52 -15.86 -8.15
C VAL A 22 -1.41 -16.89 -8.28
N HIS A 23 -0.67 -17.09 -7.20
CA HIS A 23 0.33 -18.16 -7.11
C HIS A 23 0.55 -18.58 -5.65
N TRP A 24 1.38 -19.60 -5.46
CA TRP A 24 1.61 -20.21 -4.16
C TRP A 24 2.21 -19.22 -3.15
N GLY A 25 1.59 -19.11 -1.97
CA GLY A 25 2.02 -18.25 -0.86
C GLY A 25 2.18 -19.03 0.46
N TYR A 26 2.14 -18.33 1.60
CA TYR A 26 2.23 -18.93 2.94
C TYR A 26 0.83 -18.95 3.57
N GLY A 27 0.17 -20.11 3.54
CA GLY A 27 -1.22 -20.29 3.95
C GLY A 27 -2.21 -19.69 2.94
N PHE A 28 -2.19 -18.36 2.80
CA PHE A 28 -2.90 -17.67 1.75
C PHE A 28 -2.11 -17.73 0.43
N PRO A 29 -2.79 -17.79 -0.73
CA PRO A 29 -2.10 -17.58 -1.99
C PRO A 29 -1.70 -16.12 -2.14
N ILE A 30 -0.55 -15.88 -2.76
CA ILE A 30 -0.23 -14.54 -3.25
C ILE A 30 -1.23 -14.20 -4.37
N GLY A 31 -1.73 -12.97 -4.40
CA GLY A 31 -2.89 -12.58 -5.19
C GLY A 31 -4.22 -12.89 -4.50
N GLY A 32 -4.21 -13.34 -3.24
CA GLY A 32 -5.42 -13.64 -2.46
C GLY A 32 -6.07 -12.39 -1.86
N VAL A 33 -7.39 -12.41 -1.74
CA VAL A 33 -8.17 -11.47 -0.92
C VAL A 33 -9.22 -12.25 -0.13
N ALA A 34 -9.29 -12.00 1.17
CA ALA A 34 -10.39 -12.49 2.00
C ALA A 34 -10.85 -11.41 2.96
N ALA A 35 -12.14 -11.38 3.23
CA ALA A 35 -12.75 -10.57 4.27
C ALA A 35 -13.29 -11.49 5.38
N THR A 36 -13.10 -11.12 6.64
CA THR A 36 -13.76 -11.79 7.78
C THR A 36 -14.54 -10.78 8.62
N ASP A 37 -15.74 -11.16 9.05
CA ASP A 37 -16.65 -10.35 9.85
C ASP A 37 -16.13 -10.17 11.28
N VAL A 38 -15.65 -8.98 11.63
CA VAL A 38 -15.02 -8.74 12.94
C VAL A 38 -16.01 -8.82 14.10
N ASP A 39 -17.28 -8.49 13.85
CA ASP A 39 -18.33 -8.44 14.87
C ASP A 39 -18.82 -9.84 15.22
N ASN A 40 -18.63 -10.81 14.31
CA ASN A 40 -19.06 -12.19 14.45
C ASN A 40 -17.87 -13.18 14.42
N ASP A 41 -16.92 -12.97 15.34
CA ASP A 41 -15.77 -13.86 15.60
C ASP A 41 -14.82 -14.07 14.39
N GLY A 42 -14.81 -13.14 13.44
CA GLY A 42 -13.88 -13.13 12.32
C GLY A 42 -12.42 -13.07 12.77
N VAL A 43 -11.55 -13.68 11.96
CA VAL A 43 -10.15 -13.90 12.32
C VAL A 43 -9.20 -13.04 11.53
N VAL A 44 -8.06 -12.71 12.15
CA VAL A 44 -6.92 -12.14 11.45
C VAL A 44 -5.82 -13.19 11.31
N SER A 45 -5.19 -13.25 10.12
CA SER A 45 -4.09 -14.17 9.83
C SER A 45 -2.88 -13.43 9.27
N PRO A 46 -1.69 -13.51 9.90
CA PRO A 46 -0.48 -12.91 9.36
C PRO A 46 -0.09 -13.47 7.98
N GLY A 47 -0.40 -14.74 7.72
CA GLY A 47 -0.19 -15.37 6.40
C GLY A 47 -1.04 -14.72 5.30
N GLY A 48 -2.21 -14.17 5.64
CA GLY A 48 -3.08 -13.43 4.72
C GLY A 48 -2.60 -12.03 4.36
N VAL A 49 -1.73 -11.45 5.19
CA VAL A 49 -1.06 -10.16 4.92
C VAL A 49 0.27 -10.38 4.20
N GLY A 50 1.03 -11.40 4.63
CA GLY A 50 2.35 -11.71 4.13
C GLY A 50 3.47 -11.20 5.02
N PHE A 51 4.70 -11.66 4.75
CA PHE A 51 5.86 -11.35 5.60
C PHE A 51 6.34 -9.91 5.43
N ASP A 52 6.37 -9.38 4.21
CA ASP A 52 6.72 -7.97 3.99
C ASP A 52 5.48 -7.10 4.12
N ILE A 53 5.11 -6.80 5.37
CA ILE A 53 3.96 -5.97 5.72
C ILE A 53 4.14 -4.58 5.09
N SER A 54 3.08 -4.06 4.46
CA SER A 54 3.10 -2.82 3.68
C SER A 54 4.21 -2.79 2.63
N CYS A 55 4.59 -3.94 2.06
CA CYS A 55 5.14 -3.92 0.72
C CYS A 55 4.14 -3.18 -0.19
N GLY A 56 4.66 -2.25 -0.98
CA GLY A 56 3.82 -1.29 -1.68
C GLY A 56 4.58 -0.54 -2.75
N VAL A 57 3.81 0.14 -3.58
CA VAL A 57 4.32 0.88 -4.73
C VAL A 57 4.01 2.34 -4.54
N ARG A 58 5.00 3.17 -4.84
CA ARG A 58 4.87 4.61 -4.94
C ARG A 58 5.27 5.05 -6.34
N LEU A 59 4.47 5.91 -6.96
CA LEU A 59 4.76 6.47 -8.29
C LEU A 59 4.98 7.98 -8.17
N LEU A 60 6.16 8.44 -8.61
CA LEU A 60 6.48 9.85 -8.76
C LEU A 60 6.39 10.24 -10.23
N VAL A 61 5.96 11.47 -10.51
CA VAL A 61 5.77 12.03 -11.85
C VAL A 61 6.62 13.29 -11.98
N GLY A 62 7.44 13.35 -13.03
CA GLY A 62 8.12 14.58 -13.43
C GLY A 62 7.25 15.33 -14.42
N GLU A 63 6.26 16.08 -13.94
CA GLU A 63 5.38 16.85 -14.81
C GLU A 63 6.22 17.82 -15.66
N GLY A 64 6.08 17.73 -16.98
CA GLY A 64 6.88 18.52 -17.92
C GLY A 64 8.31 18.04 -18.13
N LEU A 65 8.70 16.85 -17.63
CA LEU A 65 9.95 16.19 -18.00
C LEU A 65 9.66 15.06 -18.99
N ASP A 66 10.06 15.25 -20.24
CA ASP A 66 9.90 14.24 -21.28
C ASP A 66 11.09 13.26 -21.34
N ARG A 67 10.84 12.04 -21.83
CA ARG A 67 11.86 11.02 -22.06
C ARG A 67 13.01 11.52 -22.94
N GLU A 68 12.74 12.34 -23.94
CA GLU A 68 13.76 12.88 -24.85
C GLU A 68 14.68 13.87 -24.13
N GLU A 69 14.13 14.63 -23.18
CA GLU A 69 14.89 15.56 -22.34
C GLU A 69 15.73 14.85 -21.28
N LEU A 70 15.22 13.73 -20.74
CA LEU A 70 15.95 12.91 -19.78
C LEU A 70 17.05 12.07 -20.43
N GLN A 71 16.86 11.59 -21.66
CA GLN A 71 17.74 10.62 -22.31
C GLN A 71 19.25 10.99 -22.27
N PRO A 72 19.66 12.25 -22.54
CA PRO A 72 21.08 12.64 -22.47
C PRO A 72 21.62 12.67 -21.04
N ARG A 73 20.75 12.84 -20.04
CA ARG A 73 21.09 12.97 -18.60
C ARG A 73 20.93 11.65 -17.86
N LEU A 74 20.26 10.66 -18.47
CA LEU A 74 19.90 9.39 -17.83
C LEU A 74 21.10 8.66 -17.22
N PRO A 75 22.28 8.51 -17.88
CA PRO A 75 23.43 7.86 -17.25
C PRO A 75 23.85 8.54 -15.93
N ALA A 76 23.91 9.88 -15.92
CA ALA A 76 24.27 10.64 -14.72
C ALA A 76 23.21 10.56 -13.62
N VAL A 77 21.92 10.55 -14.00
CA VAL A 77 20.81 10.33 -13.05
C VAL A 77 20.92 8.94 -12.43
N MET A 78 21.12 7.90 -13.23
CA MET A 78 21.23 6.51 -12.76
C MET A 78 22.44 6.32 -11.84
N ASP A 79 23.61 6.89 -12.18
CA ASP A 79 24.80 6.85 -11.32
C ASP A 79 24.58 7.54 -9.97
N ARG A 80 23.83 8.65 -9.95
CA ARG A 80 23.49 9.37 -8.72
C ARG A 80 22.46 8.61 -7.88
N LEU A 81 21.45 8.02 -8.51
CA LEU A 81 20.46 7.17 -7.85
C LEU A 81 21.13 5.95 -7.21
N ASP A 82 22.06 5.29 -7.92
CA ASP A 82 22.79 4.13 -7.39
C ASP A 82 23.53 4.45 -6.09
N ARG A 83 24.12 5.64 -6.00
CA ARG A 83 24.82 6.11 -4.79
C ARG A 83 23.87 6.56 -3.69
N ALA A 84 22.75 7.19 -4.06
CA ALA A 84 21.81 7.80 -3.12
C ALA A 84 20.80 6.80 -2.54
N ILE A 85 20.57 5.65 -3.20
CA ILE A 85 19.51 4.70 -2.87
C ILE A 85 20.10 3.37 -2.38
N PRO A 86 20.17 3.14 -1.06
CA PRO A 86 20.69 1.91 -0.51
C PRO A 86 19.85 0.69 -0.91
N ARG A 87 20.53 -0.33 -1.42
CA ARG A 87 19.94 -1.61 -1.86
C ARG A 87 20.77 -2.79 -1.38
N GLY A 88 20.15 -3.98 -1.36
CA GLY A 88 20.78 -5.21 -0.87
C GLY A 88 20.39 -5.60 0.56
N VAL A 89 20.84 -6.79 0.95
CA VAL A 89 20.61 -7.35 2.29
C VAL A 89 21.60 -6.75 3.28
N GLY A 90 21.10 -6.23 4.40
CA GLY A 90 21.95 -5.70 5.48
C GLY A 90 22.51 -4.30 5.23
N THR A 91 22.14 -3.66 4.12
CA THR A 91 22.57 -2.29 3.80
C THR A 91 21.90 -1.29 4.73
N ALA A 92 22.69 -0.33 5.24
CA ALA A 92 22.18 0.79 6.01
C ALA A 92 21.29 1.69 5.13
N GLY A 93 20.13 2.09 5.63
CA GLY A 93 19.24 3.00 4.90
C GLY A 93 19.71 4.46 4.90
N VAL A 94 19.03 5.32 4.13
CA VAL A 94 19.41 6.73 3.98
C VAL A 94 19.31 7.52 5.28
N TRP A 95 18.43 7.11 6.20
CA TRP A 95 18.25 7.79 7.47
C TRP A 95 18.85 6.95 8.60
N ARG A 96 19.96 7.46 9.16
CA ARG A 96 20.54 6.91 10.38
C ARG A 96 19.78 7.44 11.57
N LEU A 97 18.82 6.65 12.06
CA LEU A 97 18.08 6.98 13.27
C LEU A 97 19.06 7.09 14.45
N PRO A 98 18.96 8.15 15.28
CA PRO A 98 19.89 8.36 16.39
C PRO A 98 19.67 7.36 17.52
N ASP A 99 18.42 6.93 17.74
CA ASP A 99 18.04 6.05 18.84
C ASP A 99 16.75 5.26 18.55
N ARG A 100 16.38 4.41 19.51
CA ARG A 100 15.16 3.61 19.46
C ARG A 100 13.89 4.45 19.63
N ASN A 101 13.94 5.60 20.30
CA ASN A 101 12.77 6.46 20.49
C ASN A 101 12.33 7.05 19.16
N THR A 102 13.28 7.49 18.34
CA THR A 102 13.00 7.98 16.98
C THR A 102 12.41 6.89 16.10
N LEU A 103 12.85 5.62 16.26
CA LEU A 103 12.21 4.50 15.58
C LEU A 103 10.75 4.31 16.05
N GLN A 104 10.45 4.50 17.34
CA GLN A 104 9.08 4.41 17.85
C GLN A 104 8.18 5.51 17.25
N GLU A 105 8.69 6.73 17.11
CA GLU A 105 7.99 7.82 16.42
C GLU A 105 7.73 7.49 14.94
N VAL A 106 8.68 6.85 14.25
CA VAL A 106 8.44 6.33 12.89
C VAL A 106 7.33 5.27 12.89
N LEU A 107 7.34 4.36 13.86
CA LEU A 107 6.38 3.25 13.93
C LEU A 107 4.95 3.73 14.22
N THR A 108 4.77 4.84 14.93
CA THR A 108 3.44 5.40 15.23
C THR A 108 3.04 6.50 14.24
N GLY A 109 4.01 7.26 13.72
CA GLY A 109 3.80 8.43 12.88
C GLY A 109 4.02 8.22 11.38
N GLY A 110 4.56 7.08 10.96
CA GLY A 110 4.66 6.68 9.55
C GLY A 110 5.32 7.73 8.65
N ALA A 111 4.76 7.91 7.43
CA ALA A 111 5.28 8.91 6.50
C ALA A 111 5.08 10.35 7.01
N ARG A 112 4.08 10.60 7.86
CA ARG A 112 3.84 11.91 8.45
C ARG A 112 5.01 12.35 9.32
N PHE A 113 5.49 11.47 10.20
CA PHE A 113 6.67 11.76 11.01
C PHE A 113 7.91 12.01 10.14
N ALA A 114 8.11 11.23 9.07
CA ALA A 114 9.21 11.49 8.14
C ALA A 114 9.12 12.89 7.50
N VAL A 115 7.94 13.32 7.07
CA VAL A 115 7.71 14.67 6.51
C VAL A 115 7.95 15.76 7.57
N GLU A 116 7.51 15.56 8.82
CA GLU A 116 7.79 16.48 9.93
C GLU A 116 9.29 16.64 10.22
N GLN A 117 10.07 15.59 9.97
CA GLN A 117 11.55 15.62 10.06
C GLN A 117 12.22 16.17 8.79
N GLY A 118 11.45 16.71 7.83
CA GLY A 118 11.98 17.34 6.62
C GLY A 118 12.22 16.37 5.45
N HIS A 119 11.65 15.16 5.50
CA HIS A 119 11.75 14.19 4.41
C HIS A 119 10.52 14.22 3.52
N GLY A 120 10.43 15.24 2.67
CA GLY A 120 9.35 15.47 1.70
C GLY A 120 8.43 16.62 2.08
N VAL A 121 7.21 16.62 1.56
CA VAL A 121 6.27 17.76 1.66
C VAL A 121 4.88 17.32 2.11
N ALA A 122 4.08 18.27 2.64
CA ALA A 122 2.73 17.98 3.13
C ALA A 122 1.81 17.34 2.08
N LEU A 123 1.94 17.75 0.81
CA LEU A 123 1.17 17.19 -0.31
C LEU A 123 1.42 15.69 -0.51
N ASP A 124 2.58 15.16 -0.08
CA ASP A 124 2.85 13.72 -0.16
C ASP A 124 1.89 12.92 0.72
N LEU A 125 1.51 13.47 1.87
CA LEU A 125 0.61 12.80 2.81
C LEU A 125 -0.80 12.73 2.23
N GLU A 126 -1.27 13.78 1.56
CA GLU A 126 -2.57 13.80 0.88
C GLU A 126 -2.67 12.77 -0.26
N ARG A 127 -1.53 12.40 -0.85
CA ARG A 127 -1.41 11.42 -1.94
C ARG A 127 -0.88 10.06 -1.47
N CYS A 128 -0.82 9.84 -0.16
CA CYS A 128 -0.47 8.55 0.41
C CYS A 128 -1.72 7.87 0.97
N GLU A 129 -1.84 6.56 0.76
CA GLU A 129 -2.87 5.74 1.39
C GLU A 129 -2.93 6.01 2.91
N ASP A 130 -4.15 6.24 3.42
CA ASP A 130 -4.48 6.63 4.80
C ASP A 130 -3.71 7.87 5.31
N GLY A 131 -3.37 8.81 4.44
CA GLY A 131 -2.59 9.99 4.84
C GLY A 131 -1.15 9.66 5.24
N GLY A 132 -0.65 8.47 4.88
CA GLY A 132 0.68 8.00 5.25
C GLY A 132 0.79 7.39 6.65
N VAL A 133 -0.32 7.24 7.38
CA VAL A 133 -0.33 6.71 8.75
C VAL A 133 -1.49 5.73 8.94
N MET A 134 -1.16 4.51 9.31
CA MET A 134 -2.10 3.54 9.82
C MET A 134 -2.27 3.75 11.33
N THR A 135 -3.51 3.99 11.76
CA THR A 135 -3.85 4.20 13.16
C THR A 135 -3.81 2.89 13.95
N GLY A 136 -3.72 2.99 15.28
CA GLY A 136 -3.67 1.82 16.18
C GLY A 136 -2.30 1.15 16.30
N ALA A 137 -1.25 1.72 15.70
CA ALA A 137 0.12 1.24 15.87
C ALA A 137 0.58 1.37 17.33
N ASP A 138 1.17 0.29 17.87
CA ASP A 138 1.75 0.26 19.21
C ASP A 138 3.13 -0.39 19.17
N ALA A 139 4.17 0.42 19.38
CA ALA A 139 5.55 -0.06 19.38
C ALA A 139 5.86 -1.03 20.53
N ALA A 140 5.06 -1.02 21.61
CA ALA A 140 5.21 -1.97 22.71
C ALA A 140 4.80 -3.41 22.32
N LYS A 141 4.09 -3.59 21.20
CA LYS A 141 3.74 -4.91 20.64
C LYS A 141 4.81 -5.49 19.73
N ILE A 142 5.93 -4.80 19.55
CA ILE A 142 6.99 -5.21 18.63
C ILE A 142 8.16 -5.81 19.42
N SER A 143 8.65 -6.96 18.96
CA SER A 143 9.79 -7.62 19.59
C SER A 143 11.08 -6.82 19.44
N ASP A 144 11.98 -6.94 20.42
CA ASP A 144 13.32 -6.33 20.35
C ASP A 144 14.09 -6.71 19.08
N ARG A 145 13.91 -7.95 18.63
CA ARG A 145 14.50 -8.47 17.40
C ARG A 145 13.98 -7.74 16.16
N ALA A 146 12.67 -7.46 16.09
CA ALA A 146 12.09 -6.72 14.99
C ALA A 146 12.56 -5.25 14.99
N LEU A 147 12.61 -4.61 16.16
CA LEU A 147 13.15 -3.25 16.32
C LEU A 147 14.62 -3.17 15.88
N GLN A 148 15.46 -4.11 16.33
CA GLN A 148 16.88 -4.16 15.95
C GLN A 148 17.07 -4.31 14.43
N ARG A 149 16.24 -5.13 13.77
CA ARG A 149 16.27 -5.28 12.31
C ARG A 149 15.81 -4.02 11.58
N GLY A 150 14.84 -3.29 12.14
CA GLY A 150 14.33 -2.05 11.55
C GLY A 150 15.26 -0.84 11.70
N LEU A 151 15.97 -0.71 12.83
CA LEU A 151 16.76 0.47 13.17
C LEU A 151 17.76 0.87 12.08
N GLY A 152 18.42 -0.12 11.46
CA GLY A 152 19.45 0.13 10.45
C GLY A 152 18.92 0.22 9.00
N GLN A 153 17.67 -0.14 8.73
CA GLN A 153 17.20 -0.41 7.36
C GLN A 153 16.29 0.66 6.77
N ILE A 154 15.94 1.69 7.54
CA ILE A 154 14.95 2.67 7.12
C ILE A 154 15.50 3.62 6.05
N GLY A 155 14.75 3.78 4.97
CA GLY A 155 15.21 4.45 3.76
C GLY A 155 16.09 3.55 2.89
N SER A 156 15.74 2.27 2.74
CA SER A 156 16.42 1.34 1.83
C SER A 156 15.42 0.57 0.97
N LEU A 157 15.83 0.19 -0.24
CA LEU A 157 15.03 -0.66 -1.12
C LEU A 157 14.97 -2.09 -0.60
N GLY A 158 16.13 -2.66 -0.30
CA GLY A 158 16.27 -4.07 0.00
C GLY A 158 16.61 -4.97 -1.17
N SER A 159 16.02 -6.16 -1.15
CA SER A 159 16.32 -7.28 -2.05
C SER A 159 15.01 -7.94 -2.51
N GLY A 160 15.11 -8.94 -3.37
CA GLY A 160 13.94 -9.68 -3.87
C GLY A 160 13.33 -8.93 -5.06
N ASN A 161 12.03 -8.74 -5.05
CA ASN A 161 11.31 -8.00 -6.10
C ASN A 161 11.26 -6.49 -5.84
N HIS A 162 12.07 -5.96 -4.92
CA HIS A 162 12.11 -4.53 -4.62
C HIS A 162 13.02 -3.78 -5.59
N PHE A 163 12.55 -2.65 -6.08
CA PHE A 163 13.26 -1.86 -7.08
C PHE A 163 12.90 -0.37 -6.98
N LEU A 164 13.76 0.44 -7.58
CA LEU A 164 13.44 1.78 -8.05
C LEU A 164 13.66 1.77 -9.55
N GLU A 165 12.65 2.17 -10.32
CA GLU A 165 12.70 2.17 -11.77
C GLU A 165 12.35 3.56 -12.32
N VAL A 166 13.20 4.07 -13.21
CA VAL A 166 12.92 5.27 -14.00
C VAL A 166 12.23 4.83 -15.28
N GLN A 167 11.04 5.36 -15.51
CA GLN A 167 10.13 4.95 -16.57
C GLN A 167 9.70 6.16 -17.41
N ALA A 168 9.12 5.91 -18.56
CA ALA A 168 8.38 6.91 -19.32
C ALA A 168 7.01 6.33 -19.71
N VAL A 169 5.97 7.16 -19.69
CA VAL A 169 4.63 6.77 -20.14
C VAL A 169 4.69 6.50 -21.64
N ASP A 170 4.56 5.24 -22.04
CA ASP A 170 4.57 4.87 -23.46
C ASP A 170 3.23 5.19 -24.15
N ARG A 171 2.12 4.97 -23.44
CA ARG A 171 0.76 5.12 -24.00
C ARG A 171 -0.25 5.56 -22.94
N VAL A 172 -1.17 6.44 -23.33
CA VAL A 172 -2.32 6.84 -22.49
C VAL A 172 -3.62 6.21 -23.01
N TYR A 173 -4.31 5.45 -22.15
CA TYR A 173 -5.56 4.76 -22.50
C TYR A 173 -6.83 5.55 -22.14
N ASP A 174 -6.78 6.31 -21.05
CA ASP A 174 -7.86 7.20 -20.61
C ASP A 174 -7.28 8.61 -20.40
N PRO A 175 -7.37 9.48 -21.43
CA PRO A 175 -6.84 10.84 -21.34
C PRO A 175 -7.52 11.69 -20.26
N VAL A 176 -8.80 11.43 -19.96
CA VAL A 176 -9.56 12.19 -18.96
C VAL A 176 -9.08 11.86 -17.55
N ALA A 177 -8.76 10.60 -17.29
CA ALA A 177 -8.17 10.18 -16.01
C ALA A 177 -6.68 10.57 -15.89
N ALA A 178 -5.92 10.51 -16.99
CA ALA A 178 -4.48 10.78 -17.00
C ALA A 178 -4.14 12.25 -16.80
N ALA A 179 -4.92 13.18 -17.38
CA ALA A 179 -4.67 14.61 -17.30
C ALA A 179 -4.54 15.16 -15.86
N PRO A 180 -5.47 14.92 -14.92
CA PRO A 180 -5.32 15.39 -13.54
C PRO A 180 -4.22 14.66 -12.75
N MET A 181 -3.66 13.58 -13.29
CA MET A 181 -2.52 12.86 -12.71
C MET A 181 -1.17 13.36 -13.22
N GLY A 182 -1.16 14.36 -14.13
CA GLY A 182 0.06 14.85 -14.76
C GLY A 182 0.70 13.84 -15.73
N LEU A 183 -0.09 12.90 -16.27
CA LEU A 183 0.42 11.85 -17.16
C LEU A 183 0.10 12.17 -18.62
N ALA A 184 1.13 12.26 -19.45
CA ALA A 184 1.06 12.28 -20.91
C ALA A 184 2.06 11.28 -21.51
N GLU A 185 1.90 10.88 -22.76
CA GLU A 185 2.91 10.07 -23.45
C GLU A 185 4.27 10.78 -23.42
N GLY A 186 5.34 10.02 -23.18
CA GLY A 186 6.70 10.52 -22.97
C GLY A 186 7.01 11.01 -21.56
N THR A 187 6.01 11.28 -20.72
CA THR A 187 6.21 11.80 -19.34
C THR A 187 7.06 10.83 -18.52
N VAL A 188 8.14 11.35 -17.92
CA VAL A 188 9.01 10.58 -17.03
C VAL A 188 8.33 10.32 -15.70
N CYS A 189 8.43 9.07 -15.24
CA CYS A 189 7.95 8.63 -13.94
C CYS A 189 9.07 7.88 -13.19
N VAL A 190 8.97 7.85 -11.86
CA VAL A 190 9.82 7.00 -11.02
C VAL A 190 8.96 6.14 -10.13
N MET A 191 9.09 4.83 -10.27
CA MET A 191 8.38 3.84 -9.45
C MET A 191 9.30 3.32 -8.35
N ILE A 192 8.83 3.36 -7.11
CA ILE A 192 9.53 2.81 -5.94
C ILE A 192 8.69 1.66 -5.38
N HIS A 193 9.24 0.45 -5.41
CA HIS A 193 8.61 -0.75 -4.84
C HIS A 193 9.46 -1.27 -3.68
N THR A 194 8.94 -1.12 -2.46
CA THR A 194 9.53 -1.66 -1.22
C THR A 194 8.50 -1.69 -0.09
N GLY A 195 8.88 -2.27 1.04
CA GLY A 195 8.02 -2.47 2.20
C GLY A 195 8.69 -2.14 3.53
N SER A 196 8.28 -2.87 4.56
CA SER A 196 8.70 -2.70 5.94
C SER A 196 10.01 -3.40 6.30
N ARG A 197 10.70 -3.94 5.28
CA ARG A 197 12.06 -4.48 5.38
C ARG A 197 12.11 -5.65 6.38
N GLY A 198 13.24 -5.81 7.07
CA GLY A 198 13.41 -6.86 8.07
C GLY A 198 12.47 -6.74 9.27
N LEU A 199 11.92 -5.55 9.53
CA LEU A 199 11.03 -5.28 10.66
C LEU A 199 9.69 -6.01 10.48
N GLY A 200 8.98 -5.78 9.37
CA GLY A 200 7.69 -6.44 9.14
C GLY A 200 7.83 -7.95 8.97
N HIS A 201 8.90 -8.41 8.32
CA HIS A 201 9.19 -9.84 8.21
C HIS A 201 9.31 -10.49 9.60
N GLN A 202 10.01 -9.83 10.53
CA GLN A 202 10.16 -10.35 11.88
C GLN A 202 8.83 -10.32 12.64
N ILE A 203 8.05 -9.25 12.55
CA ILE A 203 6.71 -9.15 13.15
C ILE A 203 5.80 -10.27 12.65
N CYS A 204 5.74 -10.51 11.34
CA CYS A 204 4.96 -11.61 10.78
C CYS A 204 5.45 -12.97 11.31
N THR A 205 6.77 -13.19 11.34
CA THR A 205 7.36 -14.44 11.89
C THR A 205 6.97 -14.67 13.34
N ASP A 206 7.02 -13.62 14.17
CA ASP A 206 6.74 -13.70 15.60
C ASP A 206 5.25 -14.02 15.83
N HIS A 207 4.35 -13.32 15.14
CA HIS A 207 2.91 -13.51 15.30
C HIS A 207 2.38 -14.79 14.65
N VAL A 208 2.96 -15.28 13.55
CA VAL A 208 2.62 -16.61 13.02
C VAL A 208 2.87 -17.67 14.10
N ARG A 209 4.05 -17.65 14.74
CA ARG A 209 4.39 -18.62 15.80
C ARG A 209 3.48 -18.51 17.01
N GLN A 210 3.18 -17.29 17.44
CA GLN A 210 2.27 -17.04 18.56
C GLN A 210 0.86 -17.55 18.26
N MET A 211 0.33 -17.23 17.09
CA MET A 211 -1.02 -17.63 16.69
C MET A 211 -1.13 -19.14 16.45
N GLU A 212 -0.10 -19.78 15.89
CA GLU A 212 -0.04 -21.24 15.78
C GLU A 212 -0.26 -21.95 17.13
N GLN A 213 0.30 -21.38 18.21
CA GLN A 213 0.17 -21.92 19.56
C GLN A 213 -1.16 -21.52 20.23
N ALA A 214 -1.71 -20.36 19.85
CA ALA A 214 -2.92 -19.80 20.45
C ALA A 214 -4.23 -20.35 19.88
N MET A 215 -4.26 -20.79 18.62
CA MET A 215 -5.46 -21.25 17.90
C MET A 215 -6.33 -22.23 18.72
N GLY A 216 -5.70 -23.21 19.38
CA GLY A 216 -6.41 -24.21 20.17
C GLY A 216 -7.21 -23.61 21.33
N ARG A 217 -6.76 -22.49 21.92
CA ARG A 217 -7.47 -21.77 22.99
C ARG A 217 -8.76 -21.11 22.50
N TYR A 218 -8.82 -20.81 21.20
CA TYR A 218 -9.98 -20.20 20.54
C TYR A 218 -10.87 -21.23 19.83
N GLY A 219 -10.59 -22.53 19.98
CA GLY A 219 -11.32 -23.59 19.28
C GLY A 219 -11.15 -23.56 17.75
N ILE A 220 -10.09 -22.93 17.25
CA ILE A 220 -9.82 -22.80 15.81
C ILE A 220 -8.97 -23.97 15.35
N ALA A 221 -9.44 -24.66 14.31
CA ALA A 221 -8.68 -25.66 13.57
C ALA A 221 -8.66 -25.28 12.09
N VAL A 222 -7.47 -25.30 11.49
CA VAL A 222 -7.26 -24.93 10.09
C VAL A 222 -6.70 -26.12 9.29
N PRO A 223 -7.05 -26.24 7.99
CA PRO A 223 -6.57 -27.35 7.15
C PRO A 223 -5.08 -27.27 6.83
N ASP A 224 -4.46 -26.10 7.05
CA ASP A 224 -3.03 -25.85 6.84
C ASP A 224 -2.52 -25.00 8.00
N ARG A 225 -1.43 -25.43 8.65
CA ARG A 225 -0.81 -24.70 9.76
C ARG A 225 -0.37 -23.28 9.37
N GLN A 226 -0.05 -23.06 8.10
CA GLN A 226 0.31 -21.74 7.58
C GLN A 226 -0.85 -20.74 7.59
N LEU A 227 -2.10 -21.19 7.80
CA LEU A 227 -3.28 -20.36 8.01
C LEU A 227 -3.48 -19.95 9.48
N ALA A 228 -2.42 -19.98 10.29
CA ALA A 228 -2.45 -19.53 11.67
C ALA A 228 -3.20 -18.20 11.81
N CYS A 229 -4.23 -18.20 12.65
CA CYS A 229 -5.15 -17.07 12.80
C CYS A 229 -5.76 -17.07 14.20
N VAL A 230 -6.29 -15.93 14.61
CA VAL A 230 -7.00 -15.75 15.89
C VAL A 230 -8.14 -14.76 15.71
N PRO A 231 -9.17 -14.76 16.57
CA PRO A 231 -10.25 -13.77 16.49
C PRO A 231 -9.71 -12.35 16.56
N VAL A 232 -10.26 -11.44 15.76
CA VAL A 232 -9.79 -10.04 15.63
C VAL A 232 -9.77 -9.33 16.99
N HIS A 233 -10.80 -9.51 17.80
CA HIS A 233 -10.92 -8.87 19.12
C HIS A 233 -10.19 -9.60 20.26
N SER A 234 -9.53 -10.73 19.98
CA SER A 234 -8.72 -11.42 20.98
C SER A 234 -7.46 -10.63 21.35
N PRO A 235 -6.85 -10.85 22.53
CA PRO A 235 -5.59 -10.23 22.90
C PRO A 235 -4.46 -10.48 21.89
N ASP A 236 -4.38 -11.70 21.32
CA ASP A 236 -3.40 -12.04 20.29
C ASP A 236 -3.67 -11.32 18.96
N GLY A 237 -4.95 -11.18 18.58
CA GLY A 237 -5.39 -10.49 17.37
C GLY A 237 -5.13 -8.99 17.41
N GLN A 238 -5.50 -8.34 18.51
CA GLN A 238 -5.24 -6.91 18.73
C GLN A 238 -3.74 -6.60 18.81
N ALA A 239 -2.95 -7.47 19.45
CA ALA A 239 -1.50 -7.32 19.47
C ALA A 239 -0.89 -7.38 18.06
N TYR A 240 -1.33 -8.33 17.22
CA TYR A 240 -0.87 -8.41 15.83
C TYR A 240 -1.31 -7.21 15.00
N LEU A 241 -2.57 -6.77 15.08
CA LEU A 241 -3.05 -5.62 14.33
C LEU A 241 -2.27 -4.35 14.66
N ALA A 242 -1.96 -4.13 15.95
CA ALA A 242 -1.15 -3.01 16.38
C ALA A 242 0.31 -3.10 15.88
N ALA A 243 0.92 -4.29 15.92
CA ALA A 243 2.27 -4.50 15.40
C ALA A 243 2.32 -4.39 13.86
N MET A 244 1.29 -4.86 13.17
CA MET A 244 1.14 -4.74 11.72
C MET A 244 0.95 -3.28 11.30
N ALA A 245 0.12 -2.51 12.02
CA ALA A 245 -0.03 -1.08 11.79
C ALA A 245 1.31 -0.34 11.95
N ALA A 246 2.09 -0.71 12.96
CA ALA A 246 3.43 -0.16 13.15
C ALA A 246 4.40 -0.52 12.00
N ALA A 247 4.37 -1.77 11.54
CA ALA A 247 5.13 -2.19 10.36
C ALA A 247 4.68 -1.44 9.09
N ALA A 248 3.38 -1.18 8.95
CA ALA A 248 2.84 -0.44 7.83
C ALA A 248 3.32 1.02 7.82
N ASN A 249 3.32 1.66 8.98
CA ASN A 249 3.88 3.00 9.17
C ASN A 249 5.37 3.04 8.80
N TYR A 250 6.15 2.06 9.25
CA TYR A 250 7.55 1.95 8.86
C TYR A 250 7.71 1.80 7.33
N GLY A 251 6.91 0.95 6.67
CA GLY A 251 6.96 0.78 5.21
C GLY A 251 6.65 2.08 4.44
N ARG A 252 5.65 2.84 4.89
CA ARG A 252 5.28 4.15 4.32
C ARG A 252 6.37 5.20 4.55
N ALA A 253 6.94 5.26 5.76
CA ALA A 253 8.09 6.12 6.05
C ALA A 253 9.32 5.75 5.19
N ASN A 254 9.57 4.47 5.00
CA ASN A 254 10.65 3.97 4.15
C ASN A 254 10.49 4.48 2.70
N ARG A 255 9.30 4.36 2.11
CA ARG A 255 9.03 4.89 0.76
C ARG A 255 9.10 6.43 0.70
N GLN A 256 8.69 7.11 1.76
CA GLN A 256 8.80 8.57 1.89
C GLN A 256 10.26 9.05 1.84
N LEU A 257 11.15 8.39 2.57
CA LEU A 257 12.58 8.73 2.58
C LEU A 257 13.24 8.49 1.21
N LEU A 258 12.87 7.37 0.56
CA LEU A 258 13.35 7.08 -0.79
C LEU A 258 12.82 8.08 -1.82
N THR A 259 11.59 8.57 -1.64
CA THR A 259 11.03 9.64 -2.45
C THR A 259 11.86 10.91 -2.33
N GLU A 260 12.16 11.34 -1.11
CA GLU A 260 12.98 12.53 -0.88
C GLU A 260 14.39 12.39 -1.48
N ALA A 261 15.05 11.25 -1.28
CA ALA A 261 16.36 10.98 -1.88
C ALA A 261 16.31 11.01 -3.42
N THR A 262 15.28 10.42 -4.02
CA THR A 262 15.05 10.40 -5.47
C THR A 262 14.80 11.81 -6.00
N ARG A 263 13.96 12.59 -5.32
CA ARG A 263 13.66 13.99 -5.69
C ARG A 263 14.89 14.85 -5.76
N ARG A 264 15.78 14.75 -4.76
CA ARG A 264 17.05 15.50 -4.75
C ARG A 264 17.91 15.15 -5.96
N VAL A 265 18.05 13.86 -6.27
CA VAL A 265 18.82 13.41 -7.43
C VAL A 265 18.25 13.97 -8.74
N PHE A 266 16.92 13.92 -8.92
CA PHE A 266 16.28 14.47 -10.11
C PHE A 266 16.37 15.99 -10.18
N ALA A 267 16.05 16.70 -9.10
CA ALA A 267 16.17 18.16 -9.06
C ALA A 267 17.59 18.63 -9.40
N ASP A 268 18.62 17.99 -8.85
CA ASP A 268 20.02 18.34 -9.11
C ASP A 268 20.49 18.01 -10.53
N ALA A 269 19.93 16.97 -11.15
CA ALA A 269 20.37 16.48 -12.46
C ALA A 269 19.55 17.05 -13.62
N THR A 270 18.27 17.34 -13.41
CA THR A 270 17.34 17.76 -14.46
C THR A 270 16.79 19.17 -14.27
N GLY A 271 16.76 19.69 -13.03
CA GLY A 271 16.07 20.93 -12.67
C GLY A 271 14.55 20.77 -12.52
N THR A 272 14.00 19.59 -12.78
CA THR A 272 12.57 19.31 -12.68
C THR A 272 12.29 18.50 -11.41
N PRO A 273 11.48 19.01 -10.46
CA PRO A 273 11.09 18.24 -9.30
C PRO A 273 10.18 17.07 -9.68
N LEU A 274 10.12 16.05 -8.83
CA LEU A 274 9.19 14.93 -8.97
C LEU A 274 8.07 15.06 -7.94
N ASP A 275 6.82 14.98 -8.38
CA ASP A 275 5.67 14.98 -7.49
C ASP A 275 5.16 13.57 -7.24
N LEU A 276 4.67 13.31 -6.02
CA LEU A 276 4.03 12.03 -5.72
C LEU A 276 2.69 11.97 -6.46
N LEU A 277 2.44 10.96 -7.28
CA LEU A 277 1.12 10.68 -7.84
C LEU A 277 0.27 9.93 -6.82
N TYR A 278 0.75 8.77 -6.36
CA TYR A 278 0.10 8.01 -5.30
C TYR A 278 1.04 6.97 -4.65
N ASP A 279 0.76 6.61 -3.40
CA ASP A 279 1.41 5.53 -2.65
C ASP A 279 0.35 4.55 -2.11
N VAL A 280 0.52 3.27 -2.41
CA VAL A 280 -0.40 2.20 -1.99
C VAL A 280 0.34 0.96 -1.49
N SER A 281 -0.15 0.38 -0.40
CA SER A 281 0.31 -0.91 0.12
C SER A 281 -0.44 -2.06 -0.54
N HIS A 282 0.24 -3.17 -0.85
CA HIS A 282 -0.38 -4.36 -1.42
C HIS A 282 -0.32 -5.60 -0.52
N ASN A 283 0.35 -5.49 0.63
CA ASN A 283 0.40 -6.48 1.71
C ASN A 283 -0.10 -5.84 3.00
N LEU A 284 -1.41 -5.88 3.26
CA LEU A 284 -2.01 -5.24 4.42
C LEU A 284 -3.32 -5.91 4.81
N ALA A 285 -3.69 -5.80 6.09
CA ALA A 285 -5.05 -6.02 6.55
C ALA A 285 -5.69 -4.70 6.99
N LYS A 286 -6.93 -4.44 6.61
CA LYS A 286 -7.68 -3.26 7.03
C LYS A 286 -9.06 -3.62 7.53
N ILE A 287 -9.50 -2.97 8.61
CA ILE A 287 -10.91 -3.00 9.02
C ILE A 287 -11.63 -1.95 8.18
N GLU A 288 -12.55 -2.40 7.33
CA GLU A 288 -13.33 -1.53 6.45
C GLU A 288 -14.83 -1.76 6.70
N THR A 289 -15.61 -0.69 6.64
CA THR A 289 -17.07 -0.77 6.57
C THR A 289 -17.47 -0.97 5.11
N PRO A 290 -18.22 -2.03 4.77
CA PRO A 290 -18.77 -2.18 3.44
C PRO A 290 -19.67 -0.97 3.12
N ILE A 291 -19.41 -0.30 2.00
CA ILE A 291 -20.29 0.77 1.53
C ILE A 291 -21.43 0.10 0.72
N ASP A 292 -22.64 0.05 1.30
CA ASP A 292 -23.94 -0.24 0.67
C ASP A 292 -24.08 -1.54 -0.15
N GLY A 293 -23.70 -2.72 0.38
CA GLY A 293 -24.12 -4.04 -0.16
C GLY A 293 -23.81 -4.33 -1.64
N GLN A 294 -23.11 -3.42 -2.33
CA GLN A 294 -22.74 -3.45 -3.74
C GLN A 294 -21.31 -2.93 -3.84
N LEU A 295 -20.44 -3.73 -4.45
CA LEU A 295 -19.14 -3.28 -4.96
C LEU A 295 -19.39 -2.21 -6.04
N ARG A 296 -19.58 -0.95 -5.66
CA ARG A 296 -19.57 0.19 -6.57
C ARG A 296 -18.20 0.84 -6.55
N ARG A 297 -17.72 1.14 -7.77
CA ARG A 297 -16.51 1.92 -8.08
C ARG A 297 -16.33 3.05 -7.07
N VAL A 298 -15.32 2.92 -6.21
CA VAL A 298 -14.82 4.07 -5.47
C VAL A 298 -14.34 5.06 -6.54
N ARG A 299 -14.81 6.30 -6.48
CA ARG A 299 -14.34 7.37 -7.38
C ARG A 299 -13.01 7.86 -6.80
N ALA A 300 -11.97 7.98 -7.63
CA ALA A 300 -10.72 8.61 -7.23
C ALA A 300 -11.04 9.96 -6.53
N PRO A 301 -10.30 10.33 -5.47
CA PRO A 301 -10.44 11.68 -4.92
C PRO A 301 -10.26 12.66 -6.07
N GLN A 302 -11.31 13.43 -6.37
CA GLN A 302 -11.18 14.60 -7.22
C GLN A 302 -10.15 15.48 -6.53
N GLY A 303 -8.94 15.57 -7.10
CA GLY A 303 -7.94 16.54 -6.70
C GLY A 303 -8.59 17.90 -6.72
N ARG A 304 -9.06 18.36 -5.56
CA ARG A 304 -9.40 19.76 -5.36
C ARG A 304 -8.07 20.47 -5.23
N HIS A 305 -7.49 20.84 -6.35
CA HIS A 305 -6.83 22.12 -6.58
C HIS A 305 -6.23 22.10 -7.99
N PRO A 306 -6.78 22.89 -8.94
CA PRO A 306 -6.00 23.31 -10.09
C PRO A 306 -4.89 24.24 -9.58
N LEU A 307 -3.66 24.00 -10.04
CA LEU A 307 -2.58 24.98 -9.98
C LEU A 307 -3.01 26.22 -10.79
N ALA A 308 -3.41 27.32 -10.11
CA ALA A 308 -3.36 28.68 -10.66
C ALA A 308 -3.62 29.77 -9.58
N ALA A 309 -2.63 30.65 -9.45
CA ALA A 309 -2.72 32.10 -9.21
C ALA A 309 -3.48 32.68 -7.97
N ALA A 310 -2.70 33.30 -7.07
CA ALA A 310 -2.95 34.56 -6.34
C ALA A 310 -4.38 34.95 -5.84
N ALA A 311 -4.60 34.79 -4.52
CA ALA A 311 -5.32 35.64 -3.53
C ALA A 311 -6.78 36.18 -3.78
N PRO A 312 -7.51 36.68 -2.76
CA PRO A 312 -7.88 36.05 -1.48
C PRO A 312 -9.40 36.11 -1.15
N SER A 313 -9.82 35.23 -0.23
CA SER A 313 -11.00 35.30 0.67
C SER A 313 -12.43 35.26 0.09
N ARG A 314 -13.26 34.31 0.57
CA ARG A 314 -14.45 34.55 1.43
C ARG A 314 -15.24 33.27 1.68
N ALA A 315 -15.67 33.13 2.93
CA ALA A 315 -16.60 32.13 3.43
C ALA A 315 -18.04 32.34 2.93
N ALA A 316 -18.81 31.26 2.76
CA ALA A 316 -20.24 31.18 3.08
C ALA A 316 -20.74 29.74 2.87
N GLY A 317 -21.42 29.18 3.87
CA GLY A 317 -22.06 27.87 3.79
C GLY A 317 -23.39 27.89 3.04
N ARG A 318 -23.96 26.69 2.83
CA ARG A 318 -25.40 26.48 2.77
C ARG A 318 -25.76 25.01 2.95
N THR A 319 -26.76 24.83 3.81
CA THR A 319 -27.52 23.64 4.14
C THR A 319 -28.43 23.22 2.98
N GLY A 320 -28.78 21.93 2.93
CA GLY A 320 -29.77 21.39 2.00
C GLY A 320 -30.19 19.97 2.38
N SER A 321 -31.26 19.87 3.14
CA SER A 321 -31.92 18.64 3.60
C SER A 321 -32.63 17.88 2.48
N GLY A 322 -32.49 16.56 2.47
CA GLY A 322 -33.35 15.63 1.72
C GLY A 322 -33.31 14.24 2.36
N ARG A 323 -34.34 13.89 3.14
CA ARG A 323 -34.59 12.53 3.62
C ARG A 323 -34.97 11.63 2.43
N PRO A 324 -34.53 10.36 2.44
CA PRO A 324 -35.44 9.28 2.06
C PRO A 324 -35.57 8.23 3.17
N THR A 325 -36.82 8.00 3.53
CA THR A 325 -37.48 6.71 3.83
C THR A 325 -36.64 5.49 4.20
N ARG A 326 -36.93 5.01 5.43
CA ARG A 326 -36.71 3.67 5.98
C ARG A 326 -36.83 2.56 4.91
N ALA A 327 -35.72 1.90 4.63
CA ALA A 327 -35.69 0.52 4.14
C ALA A 327 -34.95 -0.30 5.20
N ASP A 328 -35.61 -1.36 5.64
CA ASP A 328 -35.16 -2.33 6.61
C ASP A 328 -34.11 -3.24 5.93
N THR A 329 -32.83 -2.96 6.13
CA THR A 329 -31.74 -3.86 5.75
C THR A 329 -30.77 -3.96 6.91
N ARG A 330 -30.66 -5.18 7.45
CA ARG A 330 -29.81 -5.57 8.57
C ARG A 330 -28.35 -5.15 8.33
N ASP A 331 -27.69 -4.75 9.40
CA ASP A 331 -26.28 -4.37 9.49
C ASP A 331 -25.37 -5.35 8.73
N ASP A 332 -24.74 -4.88 7.65
CA ASP A 332 -23.58 -5.55 7.06
C ASP A 332 -22.34 -5.11 7.85
N GLY A 333 -21.86 -6.00 8.72
CA GLY A 333 -20.80 -5.76 9.71
C GLY A 333 -19.43 -5.38 9.12
N TYR A 334 -18.53 -4.94 10.00
CA TYR A 334 -17.17 -4.51 9.64
C TYR A 334 -16.31 -5.71 9.21
N GLY A 335 -15.52 -5.58 8.15
CA GLY A 335 -14.69 -6.67 7.62
C GLY A 335 -13.18 -6.40 7.74
N VAL A 336 -12.38 -7.38 8.17
CA VAL A 336 -10.92 -7.35 7.96
C VAL A 336 -10.60 -7.87 6.57
N ILE A 337 -10.18 -6.99 5.66
CA ILE A 337 -9.72 -7.36 4.32
C ILE A 337 -8.23 -7.64 4.37
N CYS A 338 -7.83 -8.91 4.25
CA CYS A 338 -6.43 -9.31 4.07
C CYS A 338 -6.13 -9.40 2.57
N ALA A 339 -5.09 -8.69 2.12
CA ALA A 339 -4.55 -8.83 0.78
C ALA A 339 -3.04 -9.09 0.84
N CYS A 340 -2.59 -10.12 0.13
CA CYS A 340 -1.18 -10.38 -0.12
C CYS A 340 -0.97 -10.40 -1.63
N ARG A 341 -0.16 -9.48 -2.18
CA ARG A 341 0.24 -9.46 -3.59
C ARG A 341 1.76 -9.54 -3.70
N GLY A 342 2.21 -10.23 -4.73
CA GLY A 342 3.63 -10.42 -5.00
C GLY A 342 3.84 -10.30 -6.49
N HIS A 343 4.85 -9.52 -6.88
CA HIS A 343 5.26 -9.38 -8.26
C HIS A 343 6.30 -10.45 -8.60
N ARG A 344 6.03 -11.25 -9.65
CA ARG A 344 7.05 -11.96 -10.42
C ARG A 344 6.95 -11.48 -11.87
N GLN A 345 8.11 -11.21 -12.48
CA GLN A 345 8.40 -10.81 -13.88
C GLN A 345 8.57 -9.28 -14.11
N PRO A 346 9.70 -8.84 -14.68
CA PRO A 346 9.82 -7.52 -15.29
C PRO A 346 9.15 -7.54 -16.68
N GLY A 347 8.22 -6.62 -16.94
CA GLY A 347 7.64 -6.44 -18.28
C GLY A 347 6.12 -6.65 -18.44
N VAL A 348 5.32 -6.59 -17.36
CA VAL A 348 3.85 -6.53 -17.47
C VAL A 348 3.31 -5.55 -16.44
N LEU A 349 2.68 -4.46 -16.91
CA LEU A 349 1.95 -3.50 -16.07
C LEU A 349 0.82 -4.21 -15.33
N PHE A 350 0.94 -4.35 -14.00
CA PHE A 350 -0.14 -4.82 -13.14
C PHE A 350 -0.89 -3.63 -12.53
N HIS A 351 -2.06 -3.36 -13.10
CA HIS A 351 -3.05 -2.46 -12.50
C HIS A 351 -3.67 -3.10 -11.25
N ARG A 352 -3.38 -2.52 -10.09
CA ARG A 352 -4.39 -2.24 -9.07
C ARG A 352 -4.58 -0.72 -8.95
N ALA A 353 -4.78 -0.07 -10.09
CA ALA A 353 -5.67 1.08 -10.06
C ALA A 353 -7.06 0.50 -9.78
N TRP A 354 -7.74 0.99 -8.74
CA TRP A 354 -9.18 1.21 -8.72
C TRP A 354 -9.94 0.42 -9.78
N CYS A 355 -10.66 -0.64 -9.40
CA CYS A 355 -11.47 -1.43 -10.33
C CYS A 355 -12.34 -0.54 -11.24
N TRP A 356 -11.88 -0.25 -12.45
CA TRP A 356 -12.67 0.37 -13.50
C TRP A 356 -13.28 -0.76 -14.32
N ALA A 357 -14.45 -1.26 -13.89
CA ALA A 357 -15.24 -2.21 -14.69
C ALA A 357 -15.72 -1.51 -15.96
N GLY A 358 -15.03 -1.68 -17.09
CA GLY A 358 -15.35 -1.03 -18.37
C GLY A 358 -16.86 -0.99 -18.64
N THR A 359 -17.34 0.14 -19.14
CA THR A 359 -18.72 0.28 -19.62
C THR A 359 -19.01 -0.84 -20.61
N GLU A 360 -20.11 -1.57 -20.39
CA GLU A 360 -20.61 -2.58 -21.31
C GLU A 360 -20.66 -2.03 -22.75
N PRO A 361 -20.19 -2.78 -23.76
CA PRO A 361 -20.46 -2.41 -25.14
C PRO A 361 -21.97 -2.54 -25.39
N SER A 362 -22.56 -1.44 -25.86
CA SER A 362 -23.95 -1.38 -26.33
C SER A 362 -24.24 -2.51 -27.34
N PRO A 363 -25.42 -3.17 -27.30
CA PRO A 363 -25.69 -4.31 -28.17
C PRO A 363 -26.00 -3.81 -29.58
N GLY A 364 -25.17 -4.16 -30.56
CA GLY A 364 -25.59 -4.12 -31.96
C GLY A 364 -24.50 -3.86 -33.00
N ARG A 365 -23.98 -4.92 -33.61
CA ARG A 365 -24.05 -5.20 -35.06
C ARG A 365 -23.33 -6.53 -35.38
N PRO A 366 -23.85 -7.35 -36.31
CA PRO A 366 -23.27 -8.66 -36.61
C PRO A 366 -21.97 -8.53 -37.43
N PRO A 367 -21.08 -9.53 -37.37
CA PRO A 367 -19.82 -9.49 -38.08
C PRO A 367 -20.05 -9.75 -39.58
N HIS A 368 -19.67 -8.79 -40.43
CA HIS A 368 -19.45 -9.08 -41.84
C HIS A 368 -18.04 -9.66 -42.03
N GLN A 369 -18.01 -10.85 -42.62
CA GLN A 369 -16.85 -11.48 -43.22
C GLN A 369 -16.25 -10.59 -44.32
N ARG A 370 -14.99 -10.22 -44.20
CA ARG A 370 -13.87 -10.58 -45.10
C ARG A 370 -12.59 -9.89 -44.67
#